data_AF-A0A1A8V9V1-F1
#
_entry.id   AF-A0A1A8V9V1-F1
#
_cell.length_a   1.000
_cell.length_b   1.000
_cell.length_c   1.000
_cell.angle_alpha   90.00
_cell.angle_beta   90.00
_cell.angle_gamma   90.00
#
_symmetry.space_group_name_H-M   'P 1'
#
loop_
_entity.id
_entity.type
_entity.pdbx_description
1 polymer ?
#
loop_
_entity_poly.entity_id
_entity_poly.type
_entity_poly.pdbx_seq_one_letter_code
_entity_poly.pdbx_strand_id
1 'polypeptide(L)'
;PDGSEYTHPFNLVPSKRPRRQDWDGELYENGSFYISKRDLILTEGSTQGGKVAYFEMEPEHSVDIDVDIDWPVAEQRILRYGYFGRGVSLMFCKVSGCLTDGRIFLTASGEDMVSIHTKDTTGIRKLQKDDVEVLLLTSSEDPVAQLLADKLKKLTGCEVMQVGEDPLSDVLPVVKERNLDWKDVAYMGNDTADSSCLNLAGLSAAPADASSDAANAAK
;
A
#
# COMPACT_ATOMS: atom_id res chain seq x y z
N PRO A 1 -13.20 -41.03 47.63
CA PRO A 1 -12.73 -39.98 46.71
C PRO A 1 -13.94 -39.14 46.34
N ASP A 2 -14.26 -38.21 47.24
CA ASP A 2 -15.59 -37.64 47.37
C ASP A 2 -15.47 -36.14 47.08
N GLY A 3 -16.18 -35.65 46.06
CA GLY A 3 -16.27 -34.21 45.77
C GLY A 3 -15.65 -33.76 44.45
N SER A 4 -16.05 -34.36 43.32
CA SER A 4 -15.82 -33.73 42.02
C SER A 4 -16.65 -32.44 41.95
N GLU A 5 -15.98 -31.27 41.99
CA GLU A 5 -16.61 -30.00 41.65
C GLU A 5 -17.06 -30.04 40.19
N TYR A 6 -18.38 -30.07 39.99
CA TYR A 6 -18.97 -29.94 38.67
C TYR A 6 -19.07 -28.46 38.32
N THR A 7 -18.62 -28.09 37.13
CA THR A 7 -18.83 -26.73 36.60
C THR A 7 -20.20 -26.64 35.94
N HIS A 8 -20.92 -25.57 36.25
CA HIS A 8 -22.22 -25.27 35.65
C HIS A 8 -22.09 -24.05 34.74
N PRO A 9 -22.66 -24.09 33.52
CA PRO A 9 -22.66 -22.93 32.65
C PRO A 9 -23.50 -21.79 33.25
N PHE A 10 -22.98 -20.57 33.22
CA PHE A 10 -23.67 -19.39 33.72
C PHE A 10 -24.85 -18.95 32.82
N ASN A 11 -24.70 -19.12 31.50
CA ASN A 11 -25.63 -18.60 30.50
C ASN A 11 -25.88 -19.57 29.33
N LEU A 12 -25.53 -20.85 29.46
CA LEU A 12 -25.71 -21.85 28.40
C LEU A 12 -26.66 -22.95 28.85
N VAL A 13 -27.68 -23.24 28.03
CA VAL A 13 -28.57 -24.40 28.20
C VAL A 13 -28.15 -25.47 27.19
N PRO A 14 -27.41 -26.52 27.59
CA PRO A 14 -26.80 -27.46 26.64
C PRO A 14 -27.80 -28.17 25.73
N SER A 15 -29.00 -28.48 26.26
CA SER A 15 -30.06 -29.16 25.52
C SER A 15 -30.72 -28.31 24.42
N LYS A 16 -30.50 -26.99 24.42
CA LYS A 16 -31.06 -26.05 23.44
C LYS A 16 -30.01 -25.48 22.49
N ARG A 17 -28.78 -25.97 22.54
CA ARG A 17 -27.68 -25.45 21.74
C ARG A 17 -27.75 -26.02 20.32
N PRO A 18 -28.03 -25.21 19.27
CA PRO A 18 -27.92 -25.68 17.89
C PRO A 18 -26.47 -26.03 17.54
N ARG A 19 -26.27 -26.85 16.51
CA ARG A 19 -24.92 -27.01 15.93
C ARG A 19 -24.49 -25.67 15.35
N ARG A 20 -23.17 -25.41 15.33
CA ARG A 20 -22.64 -24.14 14.83
C ARG A 20 -23.00 -23.88 13.36
N GLN A 21 -23.17 -24.94 12.57
CA GLN A 21 -23.56 -24.86 11.16
C GLN A 21 -25.05 -24.54 10.96
N ASP A 22 -25.88 -24.74 11.98
CA ASP A 22 -27.33 -24.50 11.93
C ASP A 22 -27.73 -23.20 12.65
N TRP A 23 -26.75 -22.35 12.95
CA TRP A 23 -26.94 -21.12 13.70
C TRP A 23 -26.67 -19.92 12.79
N ASP A 24 -27.68 -19.06 12.65
CA ASP A 24 -27.60 -17.82 11.86
C ASP A 24 -26.63 -16.77 12.48
N GLY A 25 -26.04 -17.09 13.62
CA GLY A 25 -25.08 -16.24 14.34
C GLY A 25 -25.73 -15.31 15.35
N GLU A 26 -24.88 -14.54 16.02
CA GLU A 26 -25.24 -13.42 16.88
C GLU A 26 -24.34 -12.25 16.50
N LEU A 27 -24.87 -11.03 16.61
CA LEU A 27 -24.06 -9.83 16.46
C LEU A 27 -23.10 -9.73 17.65
N TYR A 28 -21.82 -9.60 17.34
CA TYR A 28 -20.76 -9.40 18.32
C TYR A 28 -20.15 -8.01 18.12
N GLU A 29 -20.02 -7.26 19.19
CA GLU A 29 -19.40 -5.95 19.18
C GLU A 29 -17.87 -6.09 19.02
N ASN A 30 -17.30 -5.44 18.01
CA ASN A 30 -15.89 -5.58 17.63
C ASN A 30 -15.01 -4.37 18.04
N GLY A 31 -15.51 -3.48 18.90
CA GLY A 31 -14.75 -2.34 19.41
C GLY A 31 -14.28 -1.30 18.40
N SER A 32 -14.63 -1.39 17.12
CA SER A 32 -13.95 -0.65 16.04
C SER A 32 -14.12 0.87 16.15
N PHE A 33 -15.36 1.36 16.19
CA PHE A 33 -15.64 2.79 16.36
C PHE A 33 -16.94 3.01 17.15
N TYR A 34 -16.91 4.01 18.04
CA TYR A 34 -18.07 4.48 18.77
C TYR A 34 -18.35 5.93 18.41
N ILE A 35 -19.61 6.24 18.08
CA ILE A 35 -20.07 7.61 17.84
C ILE A 35 -21.13 7.93 18.88
N SER A 36 -20.77 8.82 19.81
CA SER A 36 -21.58 9.12 20.99
C SER A 36 -21.71 10.62 21.20
N LYS A 37 -22.80 11.04 21.85
CA LYS A 37 -22.98 12.45 22.21
C LYS A 37 -21.92 12.84 23.24
N ARG A 38 -21.40 14.06 23.10
CA ARG A 38 -20.44 14.66 24.05
C ARG A 38 -20.94 14.58 25.50
N ASP A 39 -22.21 14.92 25.73
CA ASP A 39 -22.76 14.99 27.09
C ASP A 39 -22.81 13.63 27.78
N LEU A 40 -23.04 12.54 27.03
CA LEU A 40 -23.01 11.17 27.55
C LEU A 40 -21.63 10.83 28.11
N ILE A 41 -20.57 11.20 27.39
CA ILE A 41 -19.19 10.97 27.81
C ILE A 41 -18.85 11.85 29.01
N LEU A 42 -19.16 13.15 28.94
CA LEU A 42 -18.72 14.12 29.95
C LEU A 42 -19.52 14.11 31.24
N THR A 43 -20.79 13.70 31.18
CA THR A 43 -21.70 13.75 32.34
C THR A 43 -21.90 12.38 32.96
N GLU A 44 -22.06 11.35 32.13
CA GLU A 44 -22.38 9.98 32.58
C GLU A 44 -21.15 9.06 32.59
N GLY A 45 -20.02 9.51 32.00
CA GLY A 45 -18.81 8.70 31.92
C GLY A 45 -18.97 7.45 31.04
N SER A 46 -19.96 7.46 30.14
CA SER A 46 -20.28 6.32 29.29
C SER A 46 -20.08 6.61 27.81
N THR A 47 -19.63 5.61 27.06
CA THR A 47 -19.59 5.64 25.60
C THR A 47 -20.90 5.14 24.99
N GLN A 48 -21.77 4.50 25.77
CA GLN A 48 -23.01 3.88 25.29
C GLN A 48 -24.18 4.25 26.22
N GLY A 49 -25.32 4.67 25.64
CA GLY A 49 -26.47 5.06 26.45
C GLY A 49 -27.65 5.57 25.63
N GLY A 50 -28.86 5.42 26.18
CA GLY A 50 -30.09 5.85 25.53
C GLY A 50 -30.48 5.00 24.31
N LYS A 51 -30.63 5.64 23.14
CA LYS A 51 -30.97 4.97 21.87
C LYS A 51 -29.69 4.58 21.14
N VAL A 52 -29.51 3.29 20.91
CA VAL A 52 -28.33 2.71 20.26
C VAL A 52 -28.72 2.12 18.90
N ALA A 53 -27.85 2.29 17.91
CA ALA A 53 -27.90 1.61 16.63
C ALA A 53 -26.51 0.99 16.36
N TYR A 54 -26.44 0.03 15.45
CA TYR A 54 -25.20 -0.62 15.05
C TYR A 54 -25.01 -0.54 13.53
N PHE A 55 -23.76 -0.68 13.10
CA PHE A 55 -23.40 -0.94 11.72
C PHE A 55 -22.78 -2.33 11.67
N GLU A 56 -23.39 -3.24 10.91
CA GLU A 56 -22.87 -4.60 10.74
C GLU A 56 -21.68 -4.56 9.78
N MET A 57 -20.52 -5.02 10.26
CA MET A 57 -19.31 -5.16 9.47
C MET A 57 -19.18 -6.62 9.04
N GLU A 58 -18.62 -6.83 7.85
CA GLU A 58 -18.33 -8.19 7.40
C GLU A 58 -17.33 -8.89 8.35
N PRO A 59 -17.46 -10.21 8.57
CA PRO A 59 -16.67 -10.91 9.60
C PRO A 59 -15.16 -10.92 9.35
N GLU A 60 -14.71 -10.76 8.11
CA GLU A 60 -13.28 -10.78 7.77
C GLU A 60 -12.56 -9.51 8.24
N HIS A 61 -13.26 -8.38 8.26
CA HIS A 61 -12.81 -7.12 8.83
C HIS A 61 -12.84 -7.08 10.37
N SER A 62 -13.47 -8.05 11.03
CA SER A 62 -13.53 -8.14 12.50
C SER A 62 -12.35 -8.95 13.05
N VAL A 63 -11.29 -8.28 13.50
CA VAL A 63 -10.19 -8.91 14.23
C VAL A 63 -9.78 -8.09 15.44
N ASP A 64 -9.88 -8.71 16.62
CA ASP A 64 -9.35 -8.17 17.87
C ASP A 64 -7.95 -8.74 18.11
N ILE A 65 -7.08 -7.93 18.71
CA ILE A 65 -5.72 -8.34 19.11
C ILE A 65 -5.66 -8.19 20.62
N ASP A 66 -6.04 -9.26 21.33
CA ASP A 66 -6.05 -9.28 22.80
C ASP A 66 -4.75 -9.87 23.35
N VAL A 67 -4.17 -10.84 22.64
CA VAL A 67 -2.93 -11.53 22.98
C VAL A 67 -1.98 -11.60 21.79
N ASP A 68 -0.72 -11.92 22.06
CA ASP A 68 0.35 -11.99 21.05
C ASP A 68 0.06 -12.97 19.90
N ILE A 69 -0.64 -14.07 20.20
CA ILE A 69 -1.02 -15.08 19.19
C ILE A 69 -2.09 -14.60 18.20
N ASP A 70 -2.78 -13.48 18.48
CA ASP A 70 -3.77 -12.91 17.55
C ASP A 70 -3.10 -12.11 16.43
N TRP A 71 -1.88 -11.63 16.66
CA TRP A 71 -1.15 -10.79 15.71
C TRP A 71 -0.99 -11.43 14.32
N PRO A 72 -0.53 -12.69 14.19
CA PRO A 72 -0.40 -13.30 12.86
C PRO A 72 -1.75 -13.44 12.16
N VAL A 73 -2.85 -13.64 12.90
CA VAL A 73 -4.20 -13.74 12.32
C VAL A 73 -4.64 -12.39 11.79
N ALA A 74 -4.43 -11.31 12.56
CA ALA A 74 -4.72 -9.95 12.13
C ALA A 74 -3.91 -9.56 10.90
N GLU A 75 -2.60 -9.86 10.88
CA GLU A 75 -1.72 -9.60 9.74
C GLU A 75 -2.23 -10.30 8.47
N GLN A 76 -2.54 -11.60 8.54
CA GLN A 76 -3.04 -12.34 7.38
C GLN A 76 -4.41 -11.84 6.90
N ARG A 77 -5.28 -11.38 7.81
CA ARG A 77 -6.56 -10.76 7.45
C ARG A 77 -6.36 -9.44 6.74
N ILE A 78 -5.46 -8.58 7.23
CA ILE A 78 -5.12 -7.32 6.57
C ILE A 78 -4.54 -7.61 5.19
N LEU A 79 -3.63 -8.58 5.05
CA LEU A 79 -3.05 -8.94 3.75
C LEU A 79 -4.06 -9.48 2.73
N ARG A 80 -5.22 -9.96 3.17
CA ARG A 80 -6.23 -10.55 2.28
C ARG A 80 -7.45 -9.66 2.06
N TYR A 81 -7.90 -8.97 3.10
CA TYR A 81 -9.14 -8.22 3.16
C TYR A 81 -8.94 -6.77 3.64
N GLY A 82 -7.70 -6.39 3.97
CA GLY A 82 -7.38 -5.05 4.39
C GLY A 82 -7.70 -4.02 3.32
N TYR A 83 -7.90 -2.78 3.75
CA TYR A 83 -8.02 -1.66 2.85
C TYR A 83 -6.63 -1.28 2.33
N PHE A 84 -6.35 -1.55 1.07
CA PHE A 84 -5.07 -1.23 0.41
C PHE A 84 -5.06 0.13 -0.29
N GLY A 85 -5.97 1.03 0.10
CA GLY A 85 -6.17 2.30 -0.61
C GLY A 85 -7.06 2.16 -1.84
N ARG A 86 -7.22 3.26 -2.56
CA ARG A 86 -7.69 3.21 -3.96
C ARG A 86 -6.50 2.81 -4.83
N GLY A 87 -6.75 1.97 -5.83
CA GLY A 87 -5.72 1.65 -6.81
C GLY A 87 -5.21 2.92 -7.50
N VAL A 88 -3.93 2.95 -7.82
CA VAL A 88 -3.32 4.01 -8.63
C VAL A 88 -3.63 3.76 -10.11
N SER A 89 -3.77 4.83 -10.89
CA SER A 89 -3.98 4.73 -12.35
C SER A 89 -2.71 5.02 -13.14
N LEU A 90 -1.75 5.70 -12.52
CA LEU A 90 -0.49 6.12 -13.14
C LEU A 90 0.67 5.87 -12.18
N MET A 91 1.76 5.29 -12.66
CA MET A 91 3.01 5.14 -11.93
C MET A 91 4.15 5.82 -12.67
N PHE A 92 4.88 6.68 -11.96
CA PHE A 92 6.20 7.15 -12.38
C PHE A 92 7.29 6.31 -11.71
N CYS A 93 8.29 5.89 -12.48
CA CYS A 93 9.39 5.09 -11.97
C CYS A 93 10.72 5.59 -12.52
N LYS A 94 11.62 6.06 -11.65
CA LYS A 94 13.00 6.36 -12.04
C LYS A 94 13.67 5.12 -12.62
N VAL A 95 14.49 5.33 -13.65
CA VAL A 95 15.31 4.24 -14.22
C VAL A 95 16.56 4.04 -13.37
N SER A 96 17.34 5.10 -13.20
CA SER A 96 18.66 5.05 -12.58
C SER A 96 18.54 5.01 -11.07
N GLY A 97 19.00 3.94 -10.44
CA GLY A 97 18.91 3.71 -9.00
C GLY A 97 17.53 3.23 -8.50
N CYS A 98 16.57 2.98 -9.39
CA CYS A 98 15.32 2.29 -9.06
C CYS A 98 15.14 1.01 -9.90
N LEU A 99 15.00 1.14 -11.24
CA LEU A 99 14.94 -0.02 -12.14
C LEU A 99 16.33 -0.66 -12.38
N THR A 100 17.38 0.13 -12.17
CA THR A 100 18.78 -0.29 -12.20
C THR A 100 19.37 -0.12 -10.79
N ASP A 101 20.49 -0.76 -10.52
CA ASP A 101 21.26 -0.59 -9.27
C ASP A 101 22.12 0.69 -9.25
N GLY A 102 21.85 1.64 -10.17
CA GLY A 102 22.60 2.90 -10.30
C GLY A 102 24.02 2.74 -10.84
N ARG A 103 24.47 1.52 -11.17
CA ARG A 103 25.81 1.29 -11.70
C ARG A 103 25.86 1.47 -13.21
N ILE A 104 26.85 2.24 -13.66
CA ILE A 104 27.20 2.39 -15.06
C ILE A 104 28.58 1.75 -15.28
N PHE A 105 28.64 0.76 -16.17
CA PHE A 105 29.88 0.10 -16.56
C PHE A 105 30.46 0.80 -17.79
N LEU A 106 31.58 1.48 -17.59
CA LEU A 106 32.32 2.16 -18.65
C LEU A 106 33.41 1.25 -19.22
N THR A 107 33.43 1.06 -20.53
CA THR A 107 34.45 0.25 -21.20
C THR A 107 35.50 1.12 -21.91
N ALA A 108 36.72 0.60 -22.06
CA ALA A 108 37.79 1.31 -22.78
C ALA A 108 37.48 1.54 -24.27
N SER A 109 36.53 0.78 -24.83
CA SER A 109 36.00 0.96 -26.20
C SER A 109 34.96 2.08 -26.31
N GLY A 110 34.55 2.70 -25.20
CA GLY A 110 33.53 3.76 -25.17
C GLY A 110 32.09 3.24 -25.21
N GLU A 111 31.87 1.95 -24.94
CA GLU A 111 30.54 1.40 -24.75
C GLU A 111 30.16 1.49 -23.26
N ASP A 112 28.97 2.03 -23.00
CA ASP A 112 28.39 2.12 -21.66
C ASP A 112 27.31 1.05 -21.48
N MET A 113 27.27 0.44 -20.31
CA MET A 113 26.33 -0.63 -19.97
C MET A 113 25.67 -0.39 -18.63
N VAL A 114 24.37 -0.67 -18.58
CA VAL A 114 23.54 -0.74 -17.37
C VAL A 114 22.78 -2.05 -17.37
N SER A 115 22.31 -2.48 -16.20
CA SER A 115 21.56 -3.71 -16.05
C SER A 115 20.19 -3.45 -15.41
N ILE A 116 19.18 -4.20 -15.87
CA ILE A 116 17.83 -4.21 -15.29
C ILE A 116 17.46 -5.63 -14.89
N HIS A 117 16.59 -5.77 -13.90
CA HIS A 117 16.17 -7.08 -13.43
C HIS A 117 14.89 -7.56 -14.13
N THR A 118 14.86 -8.83 -14.55
CA THR A 118 13.73 -9.40 -15.31
C THR A 118 12.44 -9.49 -14.47
N LYS A 119 12.55 -9.68 -13.15
CA LYS A 119 11.38 -9.62 -12.25
C LYS A 119 10.71 -8.25 -12.27
N ASP A 120 11.47 -7.16 -12.39
CA ASP A 120 10.93 -5.81 -12.40
C ASP A 120 10.14 -5.57 -13.69
N THR A 121 10.68 -6.01 -14.83
CA THR A 121 9.93 -5.99 -16.10
C THR A 121 8.65 -6.83 -16.05
N THR A 122 8.65 -7.91 -15.26
CA THR A 122 7.45 -8.73 -15.05
C THR A 122 6.44 -8.02 -14.15
N GLY A 123 6.89 -7.30 -13.13
CA GLY A 123 6.07 -6.46 -12.26
C GLY A 123 5.39 -5.32 -13.04
N ILE A 124 6.16 -4.59 -13.86
CA ILE A 124 5.64 -3.55 -14.76
C ILE A 124 4.53 -4.11 -15.67
N ARG A 125 4.74 -5.28 -16.28
CA ARG A 125 3.71 -5.91 -17.13
C ARG A 125 2.47 -6.34 -16.37
N LYS A 126 2.56 -6.63 -15.07
CA LYS A 126 1.38 -6.91 -14.24
C LYS A 126 0.59 -5.63 -14.00
N LEU A 127 1.27 -4.54 -13.63
CA LEU A 127 0.64 -3.21 -13.49
C LEU A 127 -0.10 -2.80 -14.77
N GLN A 128 0.54 -2.94 -15.94
CA GLN A 128 -0.10 -2.63 -17.22
C GLN A 128 -1.32 -3.52 -17.54
N LYS A 129 -1.35 -4.78 -17.06
CA LYS A 129 -2.52 -5.66 -17.23
C LYS A 129 -3.67 -5.30 -16.31
N ASP A 130 -3.35 -4.64 -15.20
CA ASP A 130 -4.31 -4.12 -14.23
C ASP A 130 -4.64 -2.63 -14.53
N ASP A 131 -4.45 -2.22 -15.80
CA ASP A 131 -4.77 -0.88 -16.34
C ASP A 131 -4.02 0.30 -15.68
N VAL A 132 -2.85 0.06 -15.08
CA VAL A 132 -1.97 1.11 -14.56
C VAL A 132 -1.01 1.57 -15.65
N GLU A 133 -1.09 2.84 -16.06
CA GLU A 133 -0.11 3.47 -16.96
C GLU A 133 1.24 3.59 -16.23
N VAL A 134 2.34 3.19 -16.85
CA VAL A 134 3.68 3.28 -16.24
C VAL A 134 4.58 4.12 -17.13
N LEU A 135 5.09 5.23 -16.59
CA LEU A 135 6.09 6.10 -17.23
C LEU A 135 7.45 5.91 -16.55
N LEU A 136 8.47 5.63 -17.36
CA LEU A 136 9.84 5.53 -16.89
C LEU A 136 10.52 6.90 -16.97
N LEU A 137 11.16 7.32 -15.89
CA LEU A 137 11.82 8.61 -15.78
C LEU A 137 13.34 8.44 -15.90
N THR A 138 13.94 9.08 -16.89
CA THR A 138 15.40 9.17 -17.05
C THR A 138 15.86 10.58 -16.73
N SER A 139 16.89 10.71 -15.88
CA SER A 139 17.50 12.01 -15.61
C SER A 139 18.22 12.55 -16.84
N SER A 140 18.15 13.85 -17.10
CA SER A 140 19.02 14.51 -18.08
C SER A 140 20.51 14.38 -17.77
N GLU A 141 20.85 14.09 -16.52
CA GLU A 141 22.23 13.86 -16.07
C GLU A 141 22.69 12.42 -16.28
N ASP A 142 21.79 11.49 -16.62
CA ASP A 142 22.12 10.11 -16.98
C ASP A 142 22.02 9.91 -18.50
N PRO A 143 23.10 10.20 -19.25
CA PRO A 143 23.09 10.09 -20.71
C PRO A 143 22.93 8.63 -21.16
N VAL A 144 23.34 7.66 -20.34
CA VAL A 144 23.27 6.24 -20.70
C VAL A 144 21.83 5.77 -20.67
N ALA A 145 21.09 6.10 -19.62
CA ALA A 145 19.66 5.78 -19.54
C ALA A 145 18.87 6.45 -20.68
N GLN A 146 19.23 7.68 -21.06
CA GLN A 146 18.61 8.39 -22.18
C GLN A 146 18.85 7.67 -23.53
N LEU A 147 20.09 7.25 -23.80
CA LEU A 147 20.42 6.49 -25.02
C LEU A 147 19.72 5.13 -25.09
N LEU A 148 19.30 4.59 -23.95
CA LEU A 148 18.62 3.32 -23.84
C LEU A 148 17.08 3.44 -23.83
N ALA A 149 16.53 4.65 -23.96
CA ALA A 149 15.09 4.89 -23.93
C ALA A 149 14.31 3.98 -24.89
N ASP A 150 14.76 3.86 -26.15
CA ASP A 150 14.12 2.99 -27.16
C ASP A 150 14.16 1.51 -26.77
N LYS A 151 15.27 1.06 -26.16
CA LYS A 151 15.41 -0.33 -25.70
C LYS A 151 14.53 -0.58 -24.48
N LEU A 152 14.48 0.35 -23.53
CA LEU A 152 13.61 0.28 -22.36
C LEU A 152 12.16 0.22 -22.79
N LYS A 153 11.72 1.12 -23.65
CA LYS A 153 10.37 1.14 -24.24
C LYS A 153 10.00 -0.20 -24.89
N LYS A 154 10.92 -0.80 -25.66
CA LYS A 154 10.70 -2.12 -26.26
C LYS A 154 10.63 -3.26 -25.24
N LEU A 155 11.41 -3.20 -24.17
CA LEU A 155 11.49 -4.26 -23.15
C LEU A 155 10.31 -4.22 -22.17
N THR A 156 9.91 -3.01 -21.75
CA THR A 156 8.89 -2.78 -20.72
C THR A 156 7.52 -2.45 -21.30
N GLY A 157 7.45 -1.98 -22.55
CA GLY A 157 6.23 -1.44 -23.14
C GLY A 157 5.82 -0.07 -22.59
N CYS A 158 6.67 0.55 -21.77
CA CYS A 158 6.41 1.86 -21.16
C CYS A 158 6.90 3.00 -22.04
N GLU A 159 6.24 4.15 -21.93
CA GLU A 159 6.83 5.40 -22.38
C GLU A 159 7.99 5.80 -21.45
N VAL A 160 9.00 6.43 -22.05
CA VAL A 160 10.18 6.93 -21.34
C VAL A 160 10.18 8.44 -21.46
N MET A 161 10.22 9.12 -20.32
CA MET A 161 10.21 10.57 -20.21
C MET A 161 11.52 11.05 -19.59
N GLN A 162 12.08 12.10 -20.19
CA GLN A 162 13.23 12.78 -19.62
C GLN A 162 12.77 13.81 -18.59
N VAL A 163 13.45 13.84 -17.45
CA VAL A 163 13.23 14.81 -16.37
C VAL A 163 14.54 15.52 -16.04
N GLY A 164 14.44 16.79 -15.64
CA GLY A 164 15.57 17.61 -15.22
C GLY A 164 15.83 17.54 -13.71
N GLU A 165 16.41 18.63 -13.18
CA GLU A 165 16.73 18.77 -11.75
C GLU A 165 15.48 18.87 -10.85
N ASP A 166 14.34 19.27 -11.40
CA ASP A 166 13.05 19.31 -10.69
C ASP A 166 12.02 18.39 -11.36
N PRO A 167 12.04 17.08 -11.06
CA PRO A 167 11.11 16.10 -11.64
C PRO A 167 9.64 16.47 -11.40
N LEU A 168 9.32 17.15 -10.30
CA LEU A 168 7.94 17.54 -10.01
C LEU A 168 7.40 18.49 -11.07
N SER A 169 8.20 19.49 -11.45
CA SER A 169 7.82 20.44 -12.50
C SER A 169 7.57 19.77 -13.84
N ASP A 170 8.33 18.70 -14.15
CA ASP A 170 8.25 17.97 -15.41
C ASP A 170 7.06 17.01 -15.45
N VAL A 171 6.75 16.30 -14.36
CA VAL A 171 5.66 15.30 -14.34
C VAL A 171 4.29 15.92 -14.06
N LEU A 172 4.23 17.09 -13.42
CA LEU A 172 2.96 17.76 -13.08
C LEU A 172 2.05 18.02 -14.30
N PRO A 173 2.55 18.47 -15.46
CA PRO A 173 1.75 18.57 -16.69
C PRO A 173 1.13 17.24 -17.11
N VAL A 174 1.85 16.12 -16.98
CA VAL A 174 1.36 14.79 -17.35
C VAL A 174 0.17 14.39 -16.47
N VAL A 175 0.29 14.56 -15.16
CA VAL A 175 -0.80 14.28 -14.20
C VAL A 175 -2.04 15.11 -14.55
N LYS A 176 -1.86 16.39 -14.87
CA LYS A 176 -2.95 17.30 -15.28
C LYS A 176 -3.59 16.90 -16.61
N GLU A 177 -2.79 16.54 -17.61
CA GLU A 177 -3.27 16.11 -18.93
C GLU A 177 -4.12 14.83 -18.82
N ARG A 178 -3.75 13.92 -17.92
CA ARG A 178 -4.51 12.70 -17.61
C ARG A 178 -5.72 12.96 -16.71
N ASN A 179 -5.95 14.20 -16.27
CA ASN A 179 -7.02 14.57 -15.34
C ASN A 179 -7.02 13.71 -14.06
N LEU A 180 -5.83 13.43 -13.54
CA LEU A 180 -5.62 12.66 -12.31
C LEU A 180 -5.34 13.59 -11.13
N ASP A 181 -5.68 13.11 -9.94
CA ASP A 181 -5.23 13.69 -8.67
C ASP A 181 -3.99 12.92 -8.21
N TRP A 182 -3.11 13.56 -7.45
CA TRP A 182 -1.87 12.92 -6.97
C TRP A 182 -2.16 11.69 -6.10
N LYS A 183 -3.33 11.61 -5.47
CA LYS A 183 -3.78 10.40 -4.75
C LYS A 183 -3.95 9.16 -5.64
N ASP A 184 -4.12 9.35 -6.94
CA ASP A 184 -4.28 8.29 -7.94
C ASP A 184 -2.94 7.97 -8.65
N VAL A 185 -1.84 8.58 -8.19
CA VAL A 185 -0.50 8.46 -8.76
C VAL A 185 0.41 7.70 -7.79
N ALA A 186 1.14 6.72 -8.32
CA ALA A 186 2.29 6.11 -7.67
C ALA A 186 3.60 6.75 -8.15
N TYR A 187 4.58 6.90 -7.25
CA TYR A 187 5.92 7.37 -7.60
C TYR A 187 7.01 6.53 -6.94
N MET A 188 7.97 6.06 -7.75
CA MET A 188 9.17 5.37 -7.26
C MET A 188 10.43 6.14 -7.67
N GLY A 189 11.19 6.59 -6.67
CA GLY A 189 12.40 7.41 -6.80
C GLY A 189 13.45 7.06 -5.76
N ASN A 190 14.67 7.57 -5.91
CA ASN A 190 15.82 7.16 -5.11
C ASN A 190 16.71 8.31 -4.63
N ASP A 191 16.53 9.52 -5.12
CA ASP A 191 17.40 10.66 -4.79
C ASP A 191 16.63 11.83 -4.15
N THR A 192 17.36 12.85 -3.69
CA THR A 192 16.77 14.00 -3.01
C THR A 192 15.82 14.80 -3.92
N ALA A 193 16.05 14.84 -5.24
CA ALA A 193 15.19 15.57 -6.17
C ALA A 193 13.80 14.91 -6.32
N ASP A 194 13.71 13.60 -6.07
CA ASP A 194 12.44 12.86 -6.06
C ASP A 194 11.55 13.18 -4.85
N SER A 195 12.10 13.78 -3.78
CA SER A 195 11.42 13.94 -2.48
C SER A 195 10.07 14.66 -2.59
N SER A 196 9.96 15.66 -3.47
CA SER A 196 8.71 16.40 -3.66
C SER A 196 7.64 15.55 -4.33
N CYS A 197 8.00 14.73 -5.32
CA CYS A 197 7.08 13.78 -5.97
C CYS A 197 6.66 12.66 -5.01
N LEU A 198 7.63 12.09 -4.29
CA LEU A 198 7.39 11.04 -3.29
C LEU A 198 6.40 11.49 -2.20
N ASN A 199 6.52 12.74 -1.75
CA ASN A 199 5.63 13.29 -0.72
C ASN A 199 4.19 13.52 -1.21
N LEU A 200 4.02 13.86 -2.48
CA LEU A 200 2.73 14.21 -3.07
C LEU A 200 1.94 13.00 -3.55
N ALA A 201 2.61 11.99 -4.09
CA ALA A 201 1.98 10.77 -4.61
C ALA A 201 1.12 10.06 -3.55
N GLY A 202 0.00 9.49 -4.00
CA GLY A 202 -0.92 8.71 -3.17
C GLY A 202 -0.32 7.40 -2.67
N LEU A 203 0.64 6.87 -3.43
CA LEU A 203 1.50 5.75 -3.03
C LEU A 203 2.93 6.08 -3.46
N SER A 204 3.90 5.93 -2.58
CA SER A 204 5.29 6.19 -2.96
C SER A 204 6.27 5.21 -2.36
N ALA A 205 7.34 4.93 -3.10
CA ALA A 205 8.32 3.95 -2.69
C ALA A 205 9.73 4.44 -3.02
N ALA A 206 10.68 4.04 -2.17
CA ALA A 206 12.10 4.20 -2.43
C ALA A 206 12.79 2.83 -2.29
N PRO A 207 13.75 2.51 -3.16
CA PRO A 207 14.63 1.34 -2.98
C PRO A 207 15.34 1.37 -1.63
N ALA A 208 15.76 0.20 -1.14
CA ALA A 208 16.42 0.07 0.16
C ALA A 208 17.77 0.82 0.25
N ASP A 209 18.40 1.09 -0.89
CA ASP A 209 19.66 1.81 -1.05
C ASP A 209 19.49 3.28 -1.51
N ALA A 210 18.25 3.79 -1.47
CA ALA A 210 17.96 5.19 -1.77
C ALA A 210 18.60 6.17 -0.77
N SER A 211 18.69 7.45 -1.15
CA SER A 211 19.13 8.51 -0.24
C SER A 211 18.21 8.60 0.98
N SER A 212 18.74 9.11 2.09
CA SER A 212 17.93 9.32 3.31
C SER A 212 16.72 10.22 3.06
N ASP A 213 16.87 11.22 2.19
CA ASP A 213 15.80 12.16 1.88
C ASP A 213 14.66 11.46 1.12
N ALA A 214 14.99 10.64 0.12
CA ALA A 214 14.02 9.85 -0.64
C ALA A 214 13.33 8.81 0.26
N ALA A 215 14.11 8.07 1.06
CA ALA A 215 13.59 7.06 1.97
C ALA A 215 12.62 7.65 3.02
N ASN A 216 12.91 8.85 3.55
CA ASN A 216 12.04 9.54 4.49
C ASN A 216 10.79 10.15 3.84
N ALA A 217 10.83 10.45 2.54
CA ALA A 217 9.71 11.03 1.80
C ALA A 217 8.69 10.00 1.30
N ALA A 218 9.12 8.74 1.09
CA ALA A 218 8.26 7.64 0.62
C ALA A 218 7.22 7.20 1.67
N LYS A 219 6.02 6.79 1.23
CA LYS A 219 4.85 6.45 2.08
C LYS A 219 4.12 5.21 1.58
#